data_AF-A0A8D8CKD4-F1
#
_entry.id   AF-A0A8D8CKD4-F1
#
_cell.length_a   1.000
_cell.length_b   1.000
_cell.length_c   1.000
_cell.angle_alpha   90.00
_cell.angle_beta   90.00
_cell.angle_gamma   90.00
#
_symmetry.space_group_name_H-M   'P 1'
#
loop_
_entity.id
_entity.type
_entity.pdbx_description
1 polymer ?
#
loop_
_entity_poly.entity_id
_entity_poly.type
_entity_poly.pdbx_seq_one_letter_code
_entity_poly.pdbx_strand_id
1 'polypeptide(L)'
;FPGQPCHLIHSAGTYGTILRKFGDLVVVQLPSKQEFAFQQTCMATVGRVSNIYHNKTPIGSAQKNRELGNRPRSGLWHRKDGRHGRKIRKLPPMRVIGAPAEPATEAINLT
;
A
#
# COMPACT_ATOMS: atom_id res chain seq x y z
N PHE A 1 0.60 -6.59 11.06
CA PHE A 1 0.50 -7.11 12.43
C PHE A 1 -0.16 -8.47 12.39
N PRO A 2 0.35 -9.47 13.11
CA PRO A 2 -0.35 -10.74 13.29
C PRO A 2 -1.71 -10.46 13.94
N GLY A 3 -2.79 -10.97 13.35
CA GLY A 3 -4.17 -10.74 13.83
C GLY A 3 -4.85 -9.46 13.31
N GLN A 4 -4.16 -8.57 12.60
CA GLN A 4 -4.86 -7.49 11.88
C GLN A 4 -5.36 -7.99 10.52
N PRO A 5 -6.50 -7.45 10.03
CA PRO A 5 -7.01 -7.80 8.71
C PRO A 5 -6.03 -7.40 7.60
N CYS A 6 -6.25 -7.96 6.42
CA CYS A 6 -5.45 -7.63 5.25
C CYS A 6 -5.69 -6.17 4.82
N HIS A 7 -4.69 -5.31 4.98
CA HIS A 7 -4.76 -3.89 4.58
C HIS A 7 -4.06 -3.62 3.23
N LEU A 8 -3.14 -4.50 2.84
CA LEU A 8 -2.24 -4.30 1.70
C LEU A 8 -2.65 -5.22 0.55
N ILE A 9 -2.48 -4.75 -0.70
CA ILE A 9 -2.68 -5.56 -1.92
C ILE A 9 -4.12 -6.10 -2.05
N HIS A 10 -5.12 -5.23 -1.88
CA HIS A 10 -6.54 -5.58 -2.04
C HIS A 10 -7.15 -5.10 -3.39
N SER A 11 -6.40 -4.32 -4.18
CA SER A 11 -6.91 -3.74 -5.42
C SER A 11 -7.04 -4.79 -6.54
N ALA A 12 -7.98 -4.58 -7.46
CA ALA A 12 -8.25 -5.49 -8.58
C ALA A 12 -6.98 -5.82 -9.38
N GLY A 13 -6.75 -7.10 -9.66
CA GLY A 13 -5.61 -7.59 -10.43
C GLY A 13 -4.24 -7.47 -9.74
N THR A 14 -4.16 -6.96 -8.50
CA THR A 14 -2.88 -6.80 -7.79
C THR A 14 -2.37 -8.10 -7.18
N TYR A 15 -1.06 -8.19 -7.02
CA TYR A 15 -0.36 -9.28 -6.34
C TYR A 15 0.95 -8.76 -5.73
N GLY A 16 1.48 -9.49 -4.76
CA GLY A 16 2.81 -9.27 -4.21
C GLY A 16 3.69 -10.48 -4.45
N THR A 17 5.00 -10.29 -4.39
CA THR A 17 5.97 -11.38 -4.55
C THR A 17 6.83 -11.49 -3.30
N ILE A 18 6.95 -12.69 -2.74
CA ILE A 18 7.85 -12.97 -1.63
C ILE A 18 9.27 -13.08 -2.22
N LEU A 19 10.20 -12.28 -1.71
CA LEU A 19 11.57 -12.22 -2.23
C LEU A 19 12.53 -13.09 -1.41
N ARG A 20 12.57 -12.86 -0.10
CA ARG A 20 13.49 -13.55 0.82
C ARG A 20 12.93 -13.60 2.22
N LYS A 21 13.37 -14.58 3.00
CA LYS A 21 13.13 -14.68 4.43
C LYS A 21 14.45 -14.40 5.17
N PHE A 22 14.40 -13.55 6.19
CA PHE A 22 15.53 -13.24 7.05
C PHE A 22 15.08 -13.35 8.52
N GLY A 23 15.59 -14.34 9.24
CA GLY A 23 15.14 -14.64 10.60
C GLY A 23 13.61 -14.81 10.66
N ASP A 24 12.97 -14.05 11.54
CA ASP A 24 11.51 -14.03 11.73
C ASP A 24 10.77 -13.08 10.77
N LEU A 25 11.51 -12.41 9.88
CA LEU A 25 10.97 -11.47 8.91
C LEU A 25 10.92 -12.05 7.50
N VAL A 26 9.84 -11.76 6.79
CA VAL A 26 9.63 -12.11 5.38
C VAL A 26 9.57 -10.82 4.57
N VAL A 27 10.43 -10.73 3.55
CA VAL A 27 10.48 -9.59 2.63
C VAL A 27 9.54 -9.83 1.47
N VAL A 28 8.59 -8.92 1.28
CA VAL A 28 7.60 -8.94 0.22
C VAL A 28 7.71 -7.67 -0.62
N GLN A 29 7.70 -7.84 -1.94
CA GLN A 29 7.59 -6.74 -2.89
C GLN A 29 6.11 -6.41 -3.13
N LEU A 30 5.75 -5.14 -2.93
CA LEU A 30 4.41 -4.63 -3.22
C LEU A 30 4.22 -4.32 -4.71
N PRO A 31 2.97 -4.11 -5.18
CA PRO A 31 2.69 -3.63 -6.54
C PRO A 31 3.38 -2.30 -6.89
N SER A 32 3.69 -1.48 -5.87
CA SER A 32 4.46 -0.24 -6.00
C SER A 32 5.96 -0.46 -6.24
N LYS A 33 6.41 -1.71 -6.27
CA LYS A 33 7.82 -2.17 -6.28
C LYS A 33 8.60 -1.85 -5.01
N GLN A 34 7.96 -1.29 -3.99
CA GLN A 34 8.58 -1.08 -2.69
C GLN A 34 8.70 -2.40 -1.93
N GLU A 35 9.83 -2.60 -1.25
CA GLU A 35 10.06 -3.76 -0.38
C GLU A 35 9.53 -3.49 1.04
N PHE A 36 8.82 -4.47 1.59
CA PHE A 36 8.31 -4.45 2.96
C PHE A 36 8.75 -5.71 3.70
N ALA A 37 9.20 -5.57 4.94
CA ALA A 37 9.40 -6.72 5.85
C ALA A 37 8.17 -6.91 6.73
N PHE A 38 7.66 -8.14 6.74
CA PHE A 38 6.57 -8.60 7.59
C PHE A 38 7.07 -9.65 8.57
N GLN A 39 6.39 -9.79 9.71
CA GLN A 39 6.60 -10.93 10.61
C GLN A 39 6.12 -12.23 9.95
N GLN A 40 6.83 -13.34 10.14
CA GLN A 40 6.49 -14.65 9.59
C GLN A 40 5.10 -15.14 10.02
N THR A 41 4.61 -14.69 11.17
CA THR A 41 3.29 -15.01 11.72
C THR A 41 2.13 -14.30 11.00
N CYS A 42 2.39 -13.38 10.08
CA CYS A 42 1.33 -12.70 9.31
C CYS A 42 0.69 -13.65 8.29
N MET A 43 -0.64 -13.69 8.25
CA MET A 43 -1.38 -14.46 7.25
C MET A 43 -1.38 -13.76 5.89
N ALA A 44 -1.30 -14.55 4.81
CA ALA A 44 -1.38 -14.07 3.44
C ALA A 44 -2.20 -15.04 2.58
N THR A 45 -2.85 -14.51 1.53
CA THR A 45 -3.56 -15.31 0.53
C THR A 45 -2.65 -15.55 -0.67
N VAL A 46 -2.57 -16.79 -1.15
CA VAL A 46 -1.77 -17.15 -2.32
C VAL A 46 -2.55 -16.83 -3.59
N GLY A 47 -1.91 -16.10 -4.51
CA GLY A 47 -2.44 -15.81 -5.83
C GLY A 47 -2.56 -14.32 -6.13
N ARG A 48 -3.40 -14.01 -7.11
CA ARG A 48 -3.67 -12.65 -7.60
C ARG A 48 -5.13 -12.32 -7.38
N VAL A 49 -5.43 -11.06 -7.05
CA VAL A 49 -6.80 -10.57 -6.93
C VAL A 49 -7.51 -10.68 -8.29
N SER A 50 -8.82 -10.96 -8.26
CA SER A 50 -9.65 -11.08 -9.46
C SER A 50 -9.76 -9.76 -10.25
N ASN A 51 -10.38 -9.84 -11.44
CA ASN A 51 -10.60 -8.71 -12.35
C ASN A 51 -9.31 -7.99 -12.83
N ILE A 52 -8.52 -8.70 -13.63
CA ILE A 52 -7.19 -8.26 -14.09
C ILE A 52 -7.29 -7.12 -15.12
N TYR A 53 -8.37 -7.11 -15.91
CA TYR A 53 -8.57 -6.15 -16.97
C TYR A 53 -9.27 -4.87 -16.52
N HIS A 54 -9.41 -4.67 -15.20
CA HIS A 54 -10.03 -3.47 -14.65
C HIS A 54 -9.37 -2.16 -15.17
N ASN A 55 -8.06 -2.19 -15.41
CA ASN A 55 -7.31 -1.06 -15.95
C ASN A 55 -7.57 -0.76 -17.44
N LYS A 56 -8.10 -1.72 -18.21
CA LYS A 56 -8.36 -1.56 -19.64
C LYS A 56 -9.75 -1.01 -19.91
N THR A 57 -10.64 -0.99 -18.92
CA THR A 57 -12.03 -0.58 -19.09
C THR A 57 -12.13 0.96 -19.19
N PRO A 58 -12.53 1.53 -20.33
CA PRO A 58 -12.75 2.96 -20.44
C PRO A 58 -14.06 3.40 -19.74
N ILE A 59 -14.06 4.62 -19.19
CA ILE A 59 -15.26 5.22 -18.57
C ILE A 59 -16.29 5.61 -19.65
N GLY A 60 -15.85 6.05 -20.83
CA GLY A 60 -16.72 6.31 -21.99
C GLY A 60 -17.53 7.61 -21.92
N SER A 61 -18.26 7.86 -20.82
CA SER A 61 -19.13 9.04 -20.67
C SER A 61 -18.92 9.78 -19.34
N ALA A 62 -19.22 11.07 -19.31
CA ALA A 62 -19.16 11.86 -18.07
C ALA A 62 -20.18 11.38 -17.02
N GLN A 63 -21.33 10.84 -17.46
CA GLN A 63 -22.36 10.31 -16.57
C GLN A 63 -21.88 9.05 -15.85
N LYS A 64 -21.19 8.14 -16.55
CA LYS A 64 -20.62 6.94 -15.92
C LYS A 64 -19.60 7.30 -14.83
N ASN A 65 -18.87 8.41 -14.98
CA ASN A 65 -18.00 8.89 -13.91
C ASN A 65 -18.78 9.40 -12.68
N ARG A 66 -19.95 10.00 -12.90
CA ARG A 66 -20.85 10.44 -11.82
C ARG A 66 -21.51 9.26 -11.11
N GLU A 67 -21.86 8.20 -11.83
CA GLU A 67 -22.35 6.93 -11.26
C GLU A 67 -21.31 6.27 -10.33
N LEU A 68 -20.02 6.42 -10.64
CA LEU A 68 -18.92 5.99 -9.77
C LEU A 68 -18.73 6.90 -8.53
N GLY A 69 -19.52 7.95 -8.36
CA GLY A 69 -19.43 8.89 -7.24
C GLY A 69 -18.42 10.03 -7.42
N ASN A 70 -17.81 10.16 -8.61
CA ASN A 70 -16.83 11.23 -8.86
C ASN A 70 -17.51 12.52 -9.33
N ARG A 71 -17.31 13.61 -8.60
CA ARG A 71 -17.77 14.95 -8.97
C ARG A 71 -16.80 15.62 -9.97
N PRO A 72 -17.28 16.54 -10.82
CA PRO A 72 -16.40 17.33 -11.67
C PRO A 72 -15.44 18.17 -10.81
N ARG A 73 -14.20 18.35 -11.28
CA ARG A 73 -13.23 19.24 -10.62
C ARG A 73 -13.59 20.71 -10.85
N SER A 74 -13.08 21.59 -9.98
CA SER A 74 -13.25 23.05 -10.12
C SER A 74 -12.74 23.56 -11.47
N GLY A 75 -13.44 24.53 -12.04
CA GLY A 75 -13.02 25.27 -13.23
C GLY A 75 -11.98 26.36 -12.96
N LEU A 76 -11.58 26.56 -11.69
CA LEU A 76 -10.56 27.53 -11.33
C LEU A 76 -9.22 27.18 -11.98
N TRP A 77 -8.68 28.13 -12.73
CA TRP A 77 -7.38 27.98 -13.37
C TRP A 77 -6.25 28.25 -12.37
N HIS A 78 -5.26 27.36 -12.31
CA HIS A 78 -4.06 27.50 -11.49
C HIS A 78 -2.79 27.46 -12.37
N ARG A 79 -1.80 28.29 -12.03
CA ARG A 79 -0.46 28.23 -12.64
C ARG A 79 0.27 26.94 -12.21
N LYS A 80 1.11 26.42 -13.10
CA LYS A 80 1.97 25.28 -12.78
C LYS A 80 3.17 25.76 -11.95
N ASP A 81 3.25 25.33 -10.70
CA ASP A 81 4.42 25.52 -9.83
C ASP A 81 5.52 24.45 -10.02
N GLY A 82 6.63 24.56 -9.30
CA GLY A 82 7.75 23.58 -9.29
C GLY A 82 7.43 22.18 -8.75
N ARG A 83 6.18 21.92 -8.35
CA ARG A 83 5.69 20.55 -8.07
C ARG A 83 5.40 19.77 -9.36
N HIS A 84 5.06 20.48 -10.43
CA HIS A 84 4.73 19.89 -11.72
C HIS A 84 6.00 19.49 -12.50
N GLY A 85 5.86 18.52 -13.41
CA GLY A 85 6.99 17.94 -14.15
C GLY A 85 7.41 16.57 -13.63
N ARG A 86 8.12 15.82 -14.47
CA ARG A 86 8.58 14.46 -14.14
C ARG A 86 9.69 14.53 -13.09
N LYS A 87 9.51 13.86 -11.96
CA LYS A 87 10.52 13.74 -10.90
C LYS A 87 11.04 12.31 -10.84
N ILE A 88 12.28 12.11 -11.26
CA ILE A 88 12.96 10.82 -11.16
C ILE A 88 13.50 10.71 -9.73
N ARG A 89 12.91 9.81 -8.94
CA ARG A 89 13.30 9.55 -7.55
C ARG A 89 13.79 8.12 -7.42
N LYS A 90 14.75 7.91 -6.51
CA LYS A 90 15.14 6.56 -6.09
C LYS A 90 13.94 5.86 -5.44
N LEU A 91 13.89 4.54 -5.54
CA LEU A 91 12.85 3.79 -4.83
C LEU A 91 12.98 4.07 -3.32
N PRO A 92 11.84 4.22 -2.62
CA PRO A 92 11.87 4.37 -1.17
C PRO A 92 12.54 3.15 -0.54
N PRO A 93 13.27 3.33 0.58
CA PRO A 93 13.92 2.22 1.26
C PRO A 93 12.90 1.21 1.77
N MET A 94 13.40 0.01 2.06
CA MET A 94 12.61 -1.08 2.61
C MET A 94 11.97 -0.66 3.94
N ARG A 95 10.65 -0.86 4.06
CA ARG A 95 9.93 -0.55 5.30
C ARG A 95 9.70 -1.81 6.11
N VAL A 96 10.19 -1.84 7.34
CA VAL A 96 9.88 -2.91 8.30
C VAL A 96 8.53 -2.60 8.96
N ILE A 97 7.55 -3.49 8.81
CA ILE A 97 6.30 -3.43 9.59
C ILE A 97 6.57 -4.16 10.90
N GLY A 98 7.14 -3.43 11.87
CA GLY A 98 7.32 -3.93 13.24
C GLY A 98 5.99 -3.99 14.01
N ALA A 99 5.94 -4.84 15.04
CA ALA A 99 5.00 -4.65 16.15
C ALA A 99 5.19 -3.23 16.75
N PRO A 100 4.19 -2.60 17.38
CA PRO A 100 4.49 -1.45 18.22
C PRO A 100 5.57 -1.89 19.23
N ALA A 101 6.54 -1.02 19.53
CA ALA A 101 7.44 -1.28 20.65
C ALA A 101 6.58 -1.54 21.89
N GLU A 102 6.85 -2.63 22.61
CA GLU A 102 6.20 -2.84 23.91
C GLU A 102 6.46 -1.58 24.76
N PRO A 103 5.43 -1.02 25.44
CA PRO A 103 5.68 0.08 26.36
C PRO A 103 6.65 -0.43 27.42
N ALA A 104 7.73 0.30 27.65
CA ALA A 104 8.65 -0.01 28.74
C ALA A 104 7.83 -0.10 30.04
N THR A 105 7.79 -1.28 30.65
CA THR A 105 7.22 -1.46 31.98
C THR A 105 8.13 -0.72 32.95
N GLU A 106 7.81 0.54 33.24
CA GLU A 106 8.44 1.25 34.34
C GLU A 106 8.12 0.48 35.63
N ALA A 107 9.14 -0.14 36.21
CA ALA A 107 9.02 -0.76 37.52
C ALA A 107 8.76 0.36 38.53
N ILE A 108 7.50 0.52 38.94
CA ILE A 108 7.13 1.41 40.03
C ILE A 108 7.73 0.81 41.31
N ASN A 109 8.85 1.37 41.75
CA ASN A 109 9.43 1.04 43.04
C ASN A 109 8.59 1.70 44.14
N LEU A 110 7.68 0.93 44.73
CA LEU A 110 6.99 1.31 45.96
C LEU A 110 8.04 1.38 47.09
N THR A 111 8.33 2.59 47.54
CA THR A 111 9.11 2.86 48.76
C THR A 111 8.14 3.13 49.90
#